data_AF-A0A7R9ZZ59-F1
#
_entry.id   AF-A0A7R9ZZ59-F1
#
_cell.length_a   1.000
_cell.length_b   1.000
_cell.length_c   1.000
_cell.angle_alpha   90.00
_cell.angle_beta   90.00
_cell.angle_gamma   90.00
#
_symmetry.space_group_name_H-M   'P 1'
#
loop_
_entity.id
_entity.type
_entity.pdbx_description
1 polymer ?
#
loop_
_entity_poly.entity_id
_entity_poly.type
_entity_poly.pdbx_seq_one_letter_code
_entity_poly.pdbx_strand_id
1 'polypeptide(L)'
;AAPDAGAAVAAEAAAAQARNLALGIAVGLGTDAVLVFLASLLRVSQCHVVLLTDQELPQAVLQAEGIDTSRVTFESTSFPKQQPWSSFGLSSTRYKLYQDYLDKTRAASAYRFVQLSDVEDVAFQADPFAWVARQPSGLHAFSDAPGRTLGAEPKMMSVLELCYGNQASVLGQMAFLPAGYVIGGAGDVERYVQTVTSELLARSACNTEGVDQAVHNAVLRGLAGSPPLAASALHLGDNQRGPVWTGGHVLQASVLLDQSNYVINDEGFHYSVLHQYREHEDLWRSLNERFLRGRRQQQVVQDCSVSFDIAPGDLRGFDLSHLPADVQKDCCVACLNEPTCSAFIFSVGRRHCWLKRQGGQRGFANQGDDVVCGIRRSAAEQGVPLVPGLL
;
A
#
# COMPACT_ATOMS: atom_id res chain seq x y z
N ALA A 1 3.24 46.51 17.18
CA ALA A 1 3.45 45.75 15.94
C ALA A 1 2.21 44.90 15.72
N ALA A 2 1.45 45.14 14.64
CA ALA A 2 0.37 44.24 14.27
C ALA A 2 0.98 42.90 13.84
N PRO A 3 0.43 41.75 14.26
CA PRO A 3 0.91 40.46 13.78
C PRO A 3 0.73 40.41 12.26
N ASP A 4 1.80 39.98 11.57
CA ASP A 4 1.86 39.89 10.13
C ASP A 4 0.74 38.98 9.62
N ALA A 5 -0.21 39.55 8.87
CA ALA A 5 -1.39 38.84 8.39
C ALA A 5 -1.03 37.61 7.55
N GLY A 6 0.14 37.61 6.90
CA GLY A 6 0.65 36.44 6.17
C GLY A 6 1.01 35.26 7.08
N ALA A 7 1.53 35.52 8.28
CA ALA A 7 1.88 34.48 9.24
C ALA A 7 0.63 33.83 9.87
N ALA A 8 -0.42 34.62 10.10
CA ALA A 8 -1.70 34.10 10.60
C ALA A 8 -2.40 33.20 9.58
N VAL A 9 -2.43 33.60 8.30
CA VAL A 9 -3.00 32.78 7.21
C VAL A 9 -2.21 31.49 6.99
N ALA A 10 -0.88 31.54 7.07
CA ALA A 10 -0.03 30.35 6.98
C ALA A 10 -0.24 29.40 8.17
N ALA A 11 -0.39 29.92 9.39
CA ALA A 11 -0.67 29.12 10.59
C ALA A 11 -2.06 28.48 10.55
N GLU A 12 -3.07 29.20 10.04
CA GLU A 12 -4.43 28.67 9.86
C GLU A 12 -4.48 27.61 8.75
N ALA A 13 -3.75 27.81 7.65
CA ALA A 13 -3.60 26.79 6.61
C ALA A 13 -2.88 25.53 7.12
N ALA A 14 -1.83 25.69 7.94
CA ALA A 14 -1.12 24.57 8.58
C ALA A 14 -2.01 23.85 9.61
N ALA A 15 -2.78 24.58 10.41
CA ALA A 15 -3.74 24.00 11.36
C ALA A 15 -4.90 23.29 10.64
N ALA A 16 -5.34 23.79 9.49
CA ALA A 16 -6.35 23.14 8.65
C ALA A 16 -5.80 21.87 7.98
N GLN A 17 -4.51 21.85 7.61
CA GLN A 17 -3.84 20.65 7.07
C GLN A 17 -3.62 19.58 8.16
N ALA A 18 -3.31 19.99 9.40
CA ALA A 18 -3.22 19.08 10.55
C ALA A 18 -4.52 18.29 10.85
N ARG A 19 -5.63 18.63 10.18
CA ARG A 19 -6.91 17.92 10.21
C ARG A 19 -7.10 16.97 9.03
N ASN A 20 -6.06 16.64 8.28
CA ASN A 20 -6.12 15.63 7.23
C ASN A 20 -5.67 14.27 7.77
N LEU A 21 -6.35 13.20 7.35
CA LEU A 21 -6.03 11.82 7.74
C LEU A 21 -5.63 11.00 6.51
N ALA A 22 -4.48 10.33 6.60
CA ALA A 22 -4.14 9.21 5.75
C ALA A 22 -4.31 7.90 6.53
N LEU A 23 -5.18 7.01 6.05
CA LEU A 23 -5.49 5.75 6.70
C LEU A 23 -5.15 4.60 5.75
N GLY A 24 -4.37 3.63 6.24
CA GLY A 24 -3.97 2.45 5.46
C GLY A 24 -3.84 1.20 6.32
N ILE A 25 -3.84 0.04 5.66
CA ILE A 25 -3.54 -1.25 6.30
C ILE A 25 -2.08 -1.61 6.01
N ALA A 26 -1.33 -1.92 7.07
CA ALA A 26 0.06 -2.36 6.99
C ALA A 26 0.26 -3.78 7.55
N VAL A 27 -0.82 -4.56 7.69
CA VAL A 27 -0.73 -5.95 8.14
C VAL A 27 0.02 -6.79 7.13
N GLY A 28 1.00 -7.56 7.60
CA GLY A 28 1.69 -8.51 6.74
C GLY A 28 2.84 -7.88 5.91
N LEU A 29 2.99 -6.56 5.94
CA LEU A 29 3.91 -5.85 5.06
C LEU A 29 5.36 -5.84 5.55
N GLY A 30 6.29 -5.77 4.61
CA GLY A 30 7.69 -5.50 4.90
C GLY A 30 7.95 -4.04 5.29
N THR A 31 8.97 -3.83 6.11
CA THR A 31 9.41 -2.55 6.66
C THR A 31 9.63 -1.51 5.57
N ASP A 32 10.31 -1.87 4.47
CA ASP A 32 10.65 -0.93 3.40
C ASP A 32 9.41 -0.34 2.72
N ALA A 33 8.35 -1.14 2.52
CA ALA A 33 7.12 -0.67 1.90
C ALA A 33 6.45 0.40 2.78
N VAL A 34 6.34 0.13 4.08
CA VAL A 34 5.81 1.07 5.07
C VAL A 34 6.66 2.34 5.15
N LEU A 35 8.00 2.22 5.12
CA LEU A 35 8.89 3.37 5.17
C LEU A 35 8.81 4.24 3.91
N VAL A 36 8.75 3.66 2.71
CA VAL A 36 8.56 4.44 1.47
C VAL A 36 7.23 5.20 1.51
N PHE A 37 6.15 4.54 1.93
CA PHE A 37 4.84 5.17 2.08
C PHE A 37 4.92 6.38 3.05
N LEU A 38 5.42 6.15 4.27
CA LEU A 38 5.52 7.20 5.29
C LEU A 38 6.46 8.33 4.90
N ALA A 39 7.67 8.01 4.45
CA ALA A 39 8.69 9.01 4.11
C ALA A 39 8.27 9.86 2.92
N SER A 40 7.64 9.26 1.90
CA SER A 40 7.15 10.02 0.74
C SER A 40 5.97 10.92 1.11
N LEU A 41 4.98 10.42 1.87
CA LEU A 41 3.81 11.21 2.28
C LEU A 41 4.18 12.37 3.21
N LEU A 42 4.89 12.07 4.31
CA LEU A 42 5.18 13.05 5.37
C LEU A 42 6.17 14.13 4.93
N ARG A 43 6.90 13.89 3.83
CA ARG A 43 7.75 14.89 3.17
C ARG A 43 6.94 15.94 2.41
N VAL A 44 5.82 15.54 1.80
CA VAL A 44 5.04 16.42 0.93
C VAL A 44 3.77 16.94 1.59
N SER A 45 3.28 16.28 2.64
CA SER A 45 2.00 16.57 3.28
C SER A 45 2.15 16.85 4.77
N GLN A 46 1.31 17.75 5.26
CA GLN A 46 1.02 17.92 6.69
C GLN A 46 -0.29 17.19 6.98
N CYS A 47 -0.21 15.91 7.34
CA CYS A 47 -1.36 15.11 7.73
C CYS A 47 -1.04 14.19 8.92
N HIS A 48 -2.08 13.73 9.61
CA HIS A 48 -1.97 12.59 10.51
C HIS A 48 -2.03 11.30 9.70
N VAL A 49 -1.12 10.36 9.96
CA VAL A 49 -1.08 9.06 9.31
C VAL A 49 -1.42 7.99 10.34
N VAL A 50 -2.35 7.11 9.98
CA VAL A 50 -2.76 5.97 10.78
C VAL A 50 -2.56 4.71 9.98
N LEU A 51 -1.72 3.81 10.50
CA LEU A 51 -1.49 2.50 9.92
C LEU A 51 -2.10 1.44 10.83
N LEU A 52 -3.12 0.76 10.32
CA LEU A 52 -3.72 -0.39 10.95
C LEU A 52 -2.80 -1.60 10.72
N THR A 53 -2.21 -2.14 11.79
CA THR A 53 -1.10 -3.10 11.66
C THR A 53 -1.20 -4.27 12.64
N ASP A 54 -0.53 -5.37 12.30
CA ASP A 54 -0.24 -6.49 13.19
C ASP A 54 1.08 -6.28 13.96
N GLN A 55 1.95 -5.41 13.45
CA GLN A 55 3.24 -5.08 14.03
C GLN A 55 3.60 -3.61 13.84
N GLU A 56 3.97 -2.95 14.94
CA GLU A 56 4.47 -1.58 14.89
C GLU A 56 5.94 -1.55 14.45
N LEU A 57 6.32 -0.55 13.65
CA LEU A 57 7.73 -0.32 13.35
C LEU A 57 8.43 0.31 14.57
N PRO A 58 9.64 -0.15 14.94
CA PRO A 58 10.37 0.46 16.06
C PRO A 58 10.63 1.95 15.83
N GLN A 59 10.48 2.76 16.88
CA GLN A 59 10.68 4.20 16.80
C GLN A 59 12.06 4.60 16.24
N ALA A 60 13.10 3.84 16.60
CA ALA A 60 14.45 4.06 16.09
C ALA A 60 14.56 3.88 14.57
N VAL A 61 13.79 2.96 13.98
CA VAL A 61 13.75 2.76 12.52
C VAL A 61 13.10 3.97 11.84
N LEU A 62 12.00 4.47 12.37
CA LEU A 62 11.32 5.66 11.83
C LEU A 62 12.21 6.90 11.92
N GLN A 63 12.85 7.11 13.08
CA GLN A 63 13.74 8.25 13.32
C GLN A 63 14.98 8.21 12.42
N ALA A 64 15.53 7.02 12.15
CA ALA A 64 16.66 6.86 11.24
C ALA A 64 16.34 7.34 9.81
N GLU A 65 15.09 7.20 9.37
CA GLU A 65 14.61 7.72 8.07
C GLU A 65 14.08 9.17 8.15
N GLY A 66 14.24 9.85 9.29
CA GLY A 66 13.75 11.22 9.47
C GLY A 66 12.22 11.33 9.50
N ILE A 67 11.52 10.24 9.79
CA ILE A 67 10.06 10.23 9.91
C ILE A 67 9.65 10.90 11.22
N ASP A 68 8.77 11.90 11.12
CA ASP A 68 8.16 12.56 12.26
C ASP A 68 7.12 11.64 12.93
N THR A 69 7.55 10.95 13.97
CA THR A 69 6.71 9.98 14.68
C THR A 69 5.54 10.61 15.43
N SER A 70 5.52 11.93 15.62
CA SER A 70 4.36 12.60 16.25
C SER A 70 3.13 12.64 15.33
N ARG A 71 3.33 12.42 14.03
CA ARG A 71 2.29 12.40 13.00
C ARG A 71 1.90 10.99 12.56
N VAL A 72 2.45 9.94 13.17
CA VAL A 72 2.19 8.54 12.79
C VAL A 72 1.65 7.78 13.99
N THR A 73 0.46 7.20 13.82
CA THR A 73 -0.13 6.26 14.77
C THR A 73 -0.15 4.87 14.15
N PHE A 74 0.44 3.89 14.83
CA PHE A 74 0.20 2.48 14.54
C PHE A 74 -0.95 2.02 15.43
N GLU A 75 -2.08 1.68 14.83
CA GLU A 75 -3.21 1.12 15.57
C GLU A 75 -3.13 -0.40 15.44
N SER A 76 -2.86 -1.08 16.55
CA SER A 76 -2.91 -2.53 16.58
C SER A 76 -4.32 -2.99 16.26
N THR A 77 -4.46 -3.79 15.22
CA THR A 77 -5.76 -4.33 14.81
C THR A 77 -5.86 -5.81 15.15
N SER A 78 -7.01 -6.19 15.69
CA SER A 78 -7.40 -7.59 15.78
C SER A 78 -8.40 -7.88 14.68
N PHE A 79 -8.14 -8.95 13.92
CA PHE A 79 -9.06 -9.38 12.89
C PHE A 79 -10.42 -9.76 13.49
N PRO A 80 -11.54 -9.36 12.87
CA PRO A 80 -12.87 -9.76 13.32
C PRO A 80 -12.96 -11.28 13.42
N LYS A 81 -13.37 -11.77 14.59
CA LYS A 81 -13.55 -13.22 14.82
C LYS A 81 -14.97 -13.68 14.49
N GLN A 82 -15.91 -12.74 14.42
CA GLN A 82 -17.31 -13.03 14.14
C GLN A 82 -17.57 -13.20 12.64
N GLN A 83 -18.43 -14.15 12.31
CA GLN A 83 -18.96 -14.29 10.95
C GLN A 83 -19.86 -13.10 10.59
N PRO A 84 -19.91 -12.67 9.31
CA PRO A 84 -19.18 -13.25 8.18
C PRO A 84 -17.73 -12.76 8.06
N TRP A 85 -17.33 -11.72 8.80
CA TRP A 85 -16.02 -11.07 8.69
C TRP A 85 -14.82 -12.00 8.89
N SER A 86 -14.93 -12.99 9.77
CA SER A 86 -13.87 -13.97 9.98
C SER A 86 -13.58 -14.89 8.79
N SER A 87 -14.43 -14.90 7.77
CA SER A 87 -14.20 -15.64 6.52
C SER A 87 -13.55 -14.79 5.42
N PHE A 88 -13.56 -13.45 5.53
CA PHE A 88 -13.07 -12.57 4.49
C PHE A 88 -11.54 -12.44 4.53
N GLY A 89 -10.93 -12.39 3.34
CA GLY A 89 -9.53 -12.04 3.18
C GLY A 89 -9.23 -10.59 3.58
N LEU A 90 -7.95 -10.25 3.77
CA LEU A 90 -7.49 -8.94 4.21
C LEU A 90 -8.01 -7.79 3.33
N SER A 91 -8.04 -7.99 2.00
CA SER A 91 -8.50 -6.99 1.03
C SER A 91 -9.96 -6.57 1.22
N SER A 92 -10.80 -7.45 1.76
CA SER A 92 -12.20 -7.15 2.11
C SER A 92 -12.33 -6.68 3.56
N THR A 93 -11.64 -7.36 4.48
CA THR A 93 -11.70 -7.04 5.91
C THR A 93 -11.14 -5.64 6.23
N ARG A 94 -10.25 -5.09 5.39
CA ARG A 94 -9.75 -3.70 5.54
C ARG A 94 -10.88 -2.67 5.63
N TYR A 95 -11.98 -2.85 4.89
CA TYR A 95 -13.11 -1.91 4.93
C TYR A 95 -13.81 -1.91 6.28
N LYS A 96 -13.92 -3.08 6.92
CA LYS A 96 -14.45 -3.16 8.28
C LYS A 96 -13.53 -2.47 9.28
N LEU A 97 -12.21 -2.67 9.15
CA LEU A 97 -11.25 -2.02 10.04
C LEU A 97 -11.21 -0.49 9.84
N TYR A 98 -11.31 -0.03 8.60
CA TYR A 98 -11.48 1.39 8.28
C TYR A 98 -12.76 1.93 8.92
N GLN A 99 -13.89 1.24 8.78
CA GLN A 99 -15.15 1.65 9.39
C GLN A 99 -15.01 1.80 10.90
N ASP A 100 -14.46 0.78 11.58
CA ASP A 100 -14.28 0.80 13.04
C ASP A 100 -13.41 1.98 13.50
N TYR A 101 -12.33 2.27 12.77
CA TYR A 101 -11.46 3.39 13.08
C TYR A 101 -12.16 4.75 12.86
N LEU A 102 -12.83 4.92 11.71
CA LEU A 102 -13.52 6.17 11.37
C LEU A 102 -14.66 6.46 12.35
N ASP A 103 -15.45 5.44 12.71
CA ASP A 103 -16.54 5.56 13.69
C ASP A 103 -15.99 5.89 15.09
N LYS A 104 -14.97 5.14 15.55
CA LYS A 104 -14.30 5.36 16.85
C LYS A 104 -13.77 6.78 16.99
N THR A 105 -13.19 7.32 15.91
CA THR A 105 -12.59 8.66 15.91
C THR A 105 -13.55 9.78 15.53
N ARG A 106 -14.80 9.45 15.14
CA ARG A 106 -15.78 10.40 14.61
C ARG A 106 -15.18 11.21 13.46
N ALA A 107 -14.58 10.51 12.50
CA ALA A 107 -13.70 11.09 11.48
C ALA A 107 -14.34 12.25 10.72
N ALA A 108 -15.63 12.18 10.37
CA ALA A 108 -16.35 13.27 9.72
C ALA A 108 -16.31 14.62 10.47
N SER A 109 -16.10 14.61 11.79
CA SER A 109 -15.97 15.81 12.61
C SER A 109 -14.53 16.15 13.01
N ALA A 110 -13.68 15.13 13.09
CA ALA A 110 -12.28 15.27 13.49
C ALA A 110 -11.42 15.79 12.33
N TYR A 111 -11.68 15.29 11.12
CA TYR A 111 -10.86 15.51 9.94
C TYR A 111 -11.61 16.27 8.84
N ARG A 112 -10.86 17.04 8.06
CA ARG A 112 -11.37 17.74 6.88
C ARG A 112 -11.40 16.79 5.68
N PHE A 113 -10.27 16.17 5.40
CA PHE A 113 -10.10 15.21 4.32
C PHE A 113 -9.55 13.90 4.86
N VAL A 114 -9.98 12.81 4.24
CA VAL A 114 -9.47 11.46 4.51
C VAL A 114 -9.00 10.89 3.18
N GLN A 115 -7.81 10.29 3.16
CA GLN A 115 -7.42 9.35 2.11
C GLN A 115 -7.38 7.94 2.68
N LEU A 116 -7.92 6.99 1.92
CA LEU A 116 -7.72 5.56 2.15
C LEU A 116 -6.73 5.08 1.12
N SER A 117 -5.69 4.39 1.56
CA SER A 117 -4.59 4.00 0.71
C SER A 117 -4.10 2.59 1.04
N ASP A 118 -3.75 1.84 0.01
CA ASP A 118 -2.78 0.77 0.12
C ASP A 118 -1.45 1.37 0.58
N VAL A 119 -0.70 0.57 1.33
CA VAL A 119 0.60 0.98 1.91
C VAL A 119 1.75 0.32 1.16
N GLU A 120 1.51 -0.87 0.60
CA GLU A 120 2.54 -1.70 0.02
C GLU A 120 3.20 -1.08 -1.22
N ASP A 121 2.40 -0.44 -2.08
CA ASP A 121 2.80 -0.01 -3.42
C ASP A 121 2.28 1.40 -3.74
N VAL A 122 2.12 2.24 -2.72
CA VAL A 122 1.79 3.66 -2.85
C VAL A 122 2.93 4.56 -2.39
N ALA A 123 3.24 5.57 -3.19
CA ALA A 123 4.21 6.62 -2.86
C ALA A 123 3.71 8.00 -3.31
N PHE A 124 4.26 9.07 -2.71
CA PHE A 124 3.79 10.44 -2.94
C PHE A 124 4.90 11.34 -3.52
N GLN A 125 4.56 12.12 -4.53
CA GLN A 125 5.45 13.14 -5.11
C GLN A 125 4.99 14.57 -4.82
N ALA A 126 3.71 14.77 -4.50
CA ALA A 126 3.13 16.04 -4.11
C ALA A 126 2.00 15.82 -3.09
N ASP A 127 1.57 16.90 -2.41
CA ASP A 127 0.52 16.84 -1.40
C ASP A 127 -0.85 16.47 -2.01
N PRO A 128 -1.39 15.26 -1.72
CA PRO A 128 -2.70 14.86 -2.25
C PRO A 128 -3.84 15.66 -1.60
N PHE A 129 -3.67 16.13 -0.37
CA PHE A 129 -4.69 16.92 0.32
C PHE A 129 -4.73 18.36 -0.18
N ALA A 130 -3.59 18.94 -0.56
CA ALA A 130 -3.58 20.21 -1.27
C ALA A 130 -4.31 20.11 -2.61
N TRP A 131 -4.15 19.00 -3.33
CA TRP A 131 -4.88 18.75 -4.57
C TRP A 131 -6.39 18.65 -4.33
N VAL A 132 -6.84 17.76 -3.43
CA VAL A 132 -8.28 17.54 -3.19
C VAL A 132 -8.98 18.79 -2.64
N ALA A 133 -8.27 19.64 -1.90
CA ALA A 133 -8.79 20.90 -1.39
C ALA A 133 -9.19 21.91 -2.49
N ARG A 134 -8.69 21.73 -3.72
CA ARG A 134 -9.04 22.55 -4.89
C ARG A 134 -10.07 21.89 -5.81
N GLN A 135 -10.54 20.70 -5.46
CA GLN A 135 -11.52 19.97 -6.25
C GLN A 135 -12.95 20.21 -5.73
N PRO A 136 -13.98 19.89 -6.53
CA PRO A 136 -15.33 19.79 -6.02
C PRO A 136 -15.41 18.82 -4.83
N SER A 137 -16.24 19.17 -3.85
CA SER A 137 -16.49 18.32 -2.69
C SER A 137 -17.03 16.96 -3.11
N GLY A 138 -16.63 15.92 -2.39
CA GLY A 138 -17.03 14.54 -2.63
C GLY A 138 -15.88 13.56 -2.43
N LEU A 139 -16.14 12.32 -2.84
CA LEU A 139 -15.19 11.24 -2.98
C LEU A 139 -14.52 11.31 -4.36
N HIS A 140 -13.22 11.14 -4.40
CA HIS A 140 -12.40 11.03 -5.61
C HIS A 140 -11.83 9.61 -5.70
N ALA A 141 -12.05 8.97 -6.85
CA ALA A 141 -11.49 7.67 -7.21
C ALA A 141 -10.85 7.75 -8.59
N PHE A 142 -9.93 6.84 -8.90
CA PHE A 142 -9.05 6.98 -10.06
C PHE A 142 -9.05 5.71 -10.90
N SER A 143 -9.00 5.87 -12.23
CA SER A 143 -8.97 4.73 -13.14
C SER A 143 -7.59 4.11 -13.25
N ASP A 144 -7.55 2.85 -13.68
CA ASP A 144 -6.35 2.18 -14.17
C ASP A 144 -5.97 2.73 -15.57
N ALA A 145 -5.01 2.07 -16.22
CA ALA A 145 -4.52 2.31 -17.57
C ALA A 145 -5.66 2.59 -18.57
N PRO A 146 -5.46 3.55 -19.49
CA PRO A 146 -6.46 3.94 -20.48
C PRO A 146 -7.03 2.74 -21.24
N GLY A 147 -8.37 2.67 -21.32
CA GLY A 147 -9.07 1.60 -22.03
C GLY A 147 -9.11 0.25 -21.30
N ARG A 148 -8.48 0.11 -20.13
CA ARG A 148 -8.61 -1.09 -19.29
C ARG A 148 -10.01 -1.15 -18.70
N THR A 149 -10.71 -2.25 -18.97
CA THR A 149 -12.02 -2.51 -18.38
C THR A 149 -11.90 -3.48 -17.19
N LEU A 150 -12.85 -3.40 -16.25
CA LEU A 150 -12.85 -4.23 -15.05
C LEU A 150 -12.90 -5.74 -15.38
N GLY A 151 -13.69 -6.13 -16.38
CA GLY A 151 -13.86 -7.51 -16.81
C GLY A 151 -12.80 -8.01 -17.80
N ALA A 152 -11.74 -7.22 -18.05
CA ALA A 152 -10.70 -7.60 -19.01
C ALA A 152 -9.85 -8.78 -18.50
N GLU A 153 -9.81 -9.03 -17.19
CA GLU A 153 -9.20 -10.22 -16.60
C GLU A 153 -10.26 -11.32 -16.37
N PRO A 154 -10.05 -12.56 -16.84
CA PRO A 154 -11.01 -13.65 -16.66
C PRO A 154 -11.38 -13.92 -15.20
N LYS A 155 -10.39 -13.86 -14.28
CA LYS A 155 -10.63 -14.07 -12.84
C LYS A 155 -11.60 -13.02 -12.29
N MET A 156 -11.38 -11.74 -12.59
CA MET A 156 -12.28 -10.66 -12.18
C MET A 156 -13.67 -10.81 -12.79
N MET A 157 -13.77 -11.20 -14.06
CA MET A 157 -15.06 -11.45 -14.69
C MET A 157 -15.85 -12.58 -13.98
N SER A 158 -15.18 -13.67 -13.58
CA SER A 158 -15.81 -14.74 -12.79
C SER A 158 -16.32 -14.25 -11.43
N VAL A 159 -15.60 -13.34 -10.76
CA VAL A 159 -16.07 -12.71 -9.52
C VAL A 159 -17.32 -11.87 -9.77
N LEU A 160 -17.35 -11.08 -10.85
CA LEU A 160 -18.52 -10.29 -11.21
C LEU A 160 -19.74 -11.15 -11.51
N GLU A 161 -19.58 -12.24 -12.26
CA GLU A 161 -20.66 -13.18 -12.56
C GLU A 161 -21.21 -13.83 -11.28
N LEU A 162 -20.31 -14.29 -10.41
CA LEU A 162 -20.68 -14.91 -9.13
C LEU A 162 -21.42 -13.93 -8.21
N CYS A 163 -20.92 -12.70 -8.09
CA CYS A 163 -21.45 -11.74 -7.14
C CYS A 163 -22.64 -10.93 -7.68
N TYR A 164 -22.66 -10.58 -8.97
CA TYR A 164 -23.60 -9.60 -9.56
C TYR A 164 -24.47 -10.17 -10.69
N GLY A 165 -24.27 -11.43 -11.11
CA GLY A 165 -25.11 -12.12 -12.07
C GLY A 165 -25.34 -11.31 -13.35
N ASN A 166 -26.60 -10.94 -13.63
CA ASN A 166 -26.98 -10.22 -14.85
C ASN A 166 -26.30 -8.85 -15.03
N GLN A 167 -25.79 -8.24 -13.95
CA GLN A 167 -25.07 -6.96 -14.03
C GLN A 167 -23.58 -7.14 -14.39
N ALA A 168 -23.05 -8.37 -14.35
CA ALA A 168 -21.62 -8.65 -14.52
C ALA A 168 -21.08 -8.15 -15.86
N SER A 169 -21.80 -8.38 -16.97
CA SER A 169 -21.37 -7.92 -18.30
C SER A 169 -21.29 -6.40 -18.39
N VAL A 170 -22.27 -5.70 -17.78
CA VAL A 170 -22.29 -4.23 -17.74
C VAL A 170 -21.13 -3.70 -16.90
N LEU A 171 -20.92 -4.25 -15.70
CA LEU A 171 -19.80 -3.89 -14.83
C LEU A 171 -18.45 -4.17 -15.50
N GLY A 172 -18.32 -5.32 -16.17
CA GLY A 172 -17.08 -5.76 -16.79
C GLY A 172 -16.63 -4.89 -17.98
N GLN A 173 -17.56 -4.18 -18.63
CA GLN A 173 -17.25 -3.24 -19.71
C GLN A 173 -16.84 -1.85 -19.21
N MET A 174 -17.06 -1.53 -17.94
CA MET A 174 -16.69 -0.24 -17.37
C MET A 174 -15.19 -0.12 -17.16
N ALA A 175 -14.68 1.11 -17.20
CA ALA A 175 -13.29 1.41 -16.88
C ALA A 175 -12.96 0.88 -15.49
N PHE A 176 -11.80 0.20 -15.39
CA PHE A 176 -11.35 -0.38 -14.15
C PHE A 176 -10.95 0.73 -13.15
N LEU A 177 -11.56 0.72 -11.97
CA LEU A 177 -11.22 1.62 -10.85
C LEU A 177 -10.56 0.80 -9.74
N PRO A 178 -9.23 0.85 -9.56
CA PRO A 178 -8.54 0.11 -8.51
C PRO A 178 -8.94 0.59 -7.10
N ALA A 179 -9.19 -0.36 -6.20
CA ALA A 179 -9.69 -0.08 -4.86
C ALA A 179 -8.61 0.41 -3.87
N GLY A 180 -7.34 0.45 -4.31
CA GLY A 180 -6.18 0.74 -3.47
C GLY A 180 -5.97 2.20 -3.14
N TYR A 181 -6.68 3.15 -3.77
CA TYR A 181 -6.57 4.55 -3.41
C TYR A 181 -7.85 5.34 -3.65
N VAL A 182 -8.36 6.00 -2.60
CA VAL A 182 -9.44 7.00 -2.69
C VAL A 182 -9.15 8.17 -1.74
N ILE A 183 -9.63 9.36 -2.08
CA ILE A 183 -9.48 10.55 -1.24
C ILE A 183 -10.73 11.42 -1.33
N GLY A 184 -11.11 12.09 -0.24
CA GLY A 184 -12.27 12.98 -0.27
C GLY A 184 -12.52 13.68 1.05
N GLY A 185 -13.67 14.38 1.11
CA GLY A 185 -14.19 14.90 2.36
C GLY A 185 -14.39 13.78 3.37
N ALA A 186 -14.07 14.02 4.65
CA ALA A 186 -14.10 12.96 5.66
C ALA A 186 -15.47 12.25 5.75
N GLY A 187 -16.57 13.00 5.71
CA GLY A 187 -17.92 12.42 5.71
C GLY A 187 -18.30 11.67 4.43
N ASP A 188 -17.72 12.02 3.27
CA ASP A 188 -17.96 11.30 2.02
C ASP A 188 -17.18 9.98 1.96
N VAL A 189 -15.96 9.97 2.50
CA VAL A 189 -15.17 8.75 2.68
C VAL A 189 -15.81 7.81 3.69
N GLU A 190 -16.30 8.33 4.81
CA GLU A 190 -17.01 7.53 5.83
C GLU A 190 -18.26 6.86 5.22
N ARG A 191 -19.07 7.61 4.46
CA ARG A 191 -20.22 7.07 3.73
C ARG A 191 -19.80 5.99 2.73
N TYR A 192 -18.74 6.23 1.96
CA TYR A 192 -18.19 5.25 1.04
C TYR A 192 -17.79 3.94 1.73
N VAL A 193 -17.05 4.03 2.85
CA VAL A 193 -16.64 2.84 3.62
C VAL A 193 -17.86 2.10 4.16
N GLN A 194 -18.86 2.81 4.70
CA GLN A 194 -20.12 2.21 5.17
C GLN A 194 -20.85 1.49 4.04
N THR A 195 -20.96 2.10 2.85
CA THR A 195 -21.62 1.51 1.69
C THR A 195 -20.88 0.27 1.18
N VAL A 196 -19.54 0.31 1.04
CA VAL A 196 -18.73 -0.86 0.64
C VAL A 196 -18.83 -1.98 1.67
N THR A 197 -18.73 -1.65 2.96
CA THR A 197 -18.86 -2.63 4.05
C THR A 197 -20.22 -3.32 4.01
N SER A 198 -21.30 -2.55 3.85
CA SER A 198 -22.65 -3.11 3.77
C SER A 198 -22.83 -3.99 2.53
N GLU A 199 -22.27 -3.61 1.39
CA GLU A 199 -22.35 -4.41 0.16
C GLU A 199 -21.52 -5.70 0.28
N LEU A 200 -20.30 -5.65 0.86
CA LEU A 200 -19.51 -6.85 1.16
C LEU A 200 -20.30 -7.85 2.02
N LEU A 201 -20.97 -7.37 3.06
CA LEU A 201 -21.84 -8.20 3.90
C LEU A 201 -23.00 -8.83 3.12
N ALA A 202 -23.67 -8.03 2.29
CA ALA A 202 -24.77 -8.50 1.43
C ALA A 202 -24.30 -9.55 0.40
N ARG A 203 -23.02 -9.50 0.02
CA ARG A 203 -22.36 -10.40 -0.93
C ARG A 203 -21.50 -11.48 -0.25
N SER A 204 -21.65 -11.71 1.05
CA SER A 204 -20.82 -12.68 1.80
C SER A 204 -20.86 -14.11 1.25
N ALA A 205 -21.94 -14.50 0.55
CA ALA A 205 -22.04 -15.78 -0.13
C ALA A 205 -21.07 -15.95 -1.31
N CYS A 206 -20.58 -14.86 -1.90
CA CYS A 206 -19.59 -14.87 -2.99
C CYS A 206 -18.18 -14.44 -2.52
N ASN A 207 -17.86 -14.63 -1.24
CA ASN A 207 -16.57 -14.27 -0.66
C ASN A 207 -15.41 -15.06 -1.32
N THR A 208 -14.75 -14.41 -2.26
CA THR A 208 -13.59 -14.90 -3.01
C THR A 208 -12.57 -13.77 -3.15
N GLU A 209 -11.35 -14.11 -3.52
CA GLU A 209 -10.31 -13.13 -3.80
C GLU A 209 -10.78 -12.16 -4.92
N GLY A 210 -10.65 -10.85 -4.68
CA GLY A 210 -11.10 -9.80 -5.61
C GLY A 210 -12.54 -9.33 -5.41
N VAL A 211 -13.30 -9.90 -4.46
CA VAL A 211 -14.67 -9.43 -4.16
C VAL A 211 -14.72 -7.97 -3.72
N ASP A 212 -13.72 -7.49 -2.99
CA ASP A 212 -13.62 -6.08 -2.60
C ASP A 212 -13.46 -5.15 -3.79
N GLN A 213 -12.68 -5.57 -4.79
CA GLN A 213 -12.46 -4.84 -6.02
C GLN A 213 -13.73 -4.78 -6.89
N ALA A 214 -14.49 -5.87 -6.94
CA ALA A 214 -15.81 -5.93 -7.60
C ALA A 214 -16.83 -5.04 -6.89
N VAL A 215 -16.93 -5.14 -5.56
CA VAL A 215 -17.84 -4.33 -4.73
C VAL A 215 -17.50 -2.84 -4.85
N HIS A 216 -16.23 -2.48 -4.74
CA HIS A 216 -15.76 -1.11 -4.93
C HIS A 216 -16.27 -0.52 -6.25
N ASN A 217 -16.08 -1.23 -7.37
CA ASN A 217 -16.53 -0.74 -8.67
C ASN A 217 -18.06 -0.66 -8.75
N ALA A 218 -18.80 -1.64 -8.23
CA ALA A 218 -20.25 -1.60 -8.27
C ALA A 218 -20.83 -0.42 -7.44
N VAL A 219 -20.25 -0.15 -6.27
CA VAL A 219 -20.62 0.98 -5.40
C VAL A 219 -20.32 2.32 -6.06
N LEU A 220 -19.12 2.50 -6.61
CA LEU A 220 -18.75 3.75 -7.30
C LEU A 220 -19.59 4.00 -8.57
N ARG A 221 -20.21 2.98 -9.15
CA ARG A 221 -21.08 3.13 -10.32
C ARG A 221 -22.55 3.33 -9.96
N GLY A 222 -22.88 3.36 -8.67
CA GLY A 222 -24.26 3.45 -8.18
C GLY A 222 -25.09 2.21 -8.54
N LEU A 223 -24.44 1.09 -8.86
CA LEU A 223 -25.09 -0.18 -9.21
C LEU A 223 -25.29 -1.09 -7.98
N ALA A 224 -24.69 -0.70 -6.86
CA ALA A 224 -24.72 -1.42 -5.59
C ALA A 224 -24.63 -0.45 -4.40
N GLY A 225 -24.94 -0.95 -3.21
CA GLY A 225 -24.91 -0.17 -1.98
C GLY A 225 -26.23 0.56 -1.64
N SER A 226 -26.58 0.56 -0.35
CA SER A 226 -27.75 1.25 0.17
C SER A 226 -27.40 2.04 1.44
N PRO A 227 -27.56 3.38 1.45
CA PRO A 227 -27.95 4.21 0.32
C PRO A 227 -26.84 4.30 -0.74
N PRO A 228 -27.18 4.51 -2.02
CA PRO A 228 -26.19 4.73 -3.07
C PRO A 228 -25.43 6.03 -2.81
N LEU A 229 -24.18 6.08 -3.26
CA LEU A 229 -23.42 7.33 -3.28
C LEU A 229 -24.11 8.31 -4.23
N ALA A 230 -24.33 9.54 -3.77
CA ALA A 230 -24.89 10.58 -4.62
C ALA A 230 -23.91 10.86 -5.78
N ALA A 231 -24.41 10.81 -7.02
CA ALA A 231 -23.57 11.01 -8.21
C ALA A 231 -22.83 12.36 -8.20
N SER A 232 -23.43 13.41 -7.61
CA SER A 232 -22.79 14.72 -7.45
C SER A 232 -21.63 14.74 -6.45
N ALA A 233 -21.50 13.70 -5.63
CA ALA A 233 -20.47 13.55 -4.61
C ALA A 233 -19.39 12.53 -5.02
N LEU A 234 -19.38 12.07 -6.28
CA LEU A 234 -18.35 11.17 -6.80
C LEU A 234 -17.67 11.79 -8.03
N HIS A 235 -16.34 11.84 -7.97
CA HIS A 235 -15.49 12.35 -9.02
C HIS A 235 -14.50 11.27 -9.43
N LEU A 236 -14.41 11.02 -10.74
CA LEU A 236 -13.53 10.00 -11.30
C LEU A 236 -12.39 10.66 -12.07
N GLY A 237 -11.16 10.46 -11.60
CA GLY A 237 -9.95 10.89 -12.30
C GLY A 237 -9.46 9.84 -13.28
N ASP A 238 -9.06 10.27 -14.47
CA ASP A 238 -8.38 9.39 -15.42
C ASP A 238 -6.88 9.28 -15.11
N ASN A 239 -6.29 8.15 -15.48
CA ASN A 239 -4.89 7.82 -15.19
C ASN A 239 -3.86 8.61 -16.03
N GLN A 240 -4.29 9.41 -17.02
CA GLN A 240 -3.38 10.14 -17.94
C GLN A 240 -3.22 11.61 -17.58
N ARG A 241 -4.22 12.17 -16.90
CA ARG A 241 -4.28 13.61 -16.58
C ARG A 241 -4.59 13.86 -15.11
N GLY A 242 -5.12 12.86 -14.40
CA GLY A 242 -5.42 12.94 -12.99
C GLY A 242 -4.17 13.10 -12.10
N PRO A 243 -4.35 13.34 -10.80
CA PRO A 243 -3.26 13.46 -9.84
C PRO A 243 -2.70 12.12 -9.38
N VAL A 244 -3.35 11.00 -9.72
CA VAL A 244 -2.96 9.65 -9.32
C VAL A 244 -2.57 8.89 -10.58
N TRP A 245 -1.35 8.37 -10.56
CA TRP A 245 -0.90 7.40 -11.52
C TRP A 245 -1.05 6.00 -10.93
N THR A 246 -1.72 5.11 -11.64
CA THR A 246 -1.86 3.70 -11.29
C THR A 246 -1.11 2.84 -12.31
N GLY A 247 -0.08 2.15 -11.85
CA GLY A 247 0.87 1.42 -12.70
C GLY A 247 0.48 0.00 -13.07
N GLY A 248 -0.53 -0.59 -12.43
CA GLY A 248 -0.82 -2.03 -12.51
C GLY A 248 -0.88 -2.62 -13.92
N HIS A 249 -1.40 -1.84 -14.88
CA HIS A 249 -1.50 -2.24 -16.28
C HIS A 249 -0.82 -1.25 -17.25
N VAL A 250 0.01 -0.35 -16.75
CA VAL A 250 0.79 0.57 -17.58
C VAL A 250 2.04 -0.16 -18.08
N LEU A 251 2.36 -0.02 -19.37
CA LEU A 251 3.57 -0.63 -19.92
C LEU A 251 4.81 0.11 -19.42
N GLN A 252 5.91 -0.60 -19.13
CA GLN A 252 7.19 0.00 -18.71
C GLN A 252 7.65 1.13 -19.66
N ALA A 253 7.51 0.93 -20.97
CA ALA A 253 7.90 1.91 -21.98
C ALA A 253 7.00 3.17 -22.03
N SER A 254 5.84 3.13 -21.36
CA SER A 254 4.88 4.24 -21.31
C SER A 254 5.02 5.08 -20.04
N VAL A 255 5.93 4.73 -19.13
CA VAL A 255 6.20 5.53 -17.93
C VAL A 255 7.00 6.77 -18.33
N LEU A 256 6.39 7.94 -18.17
CA LEU A 256 7.03 9.22 -18.45
C LEU A 256 7.69 9.77 -17.18
N LEU A 257 8.98 10.10 -17.28
CA LEU A 257 9.77 10.70 -16.21
C LEU A 257 10.27 12.09 -16.62
N ASP A 258 10.32 13.01 -15.67
CA ASP A 258 11.02 14.29 -15.84
C ASP A 258 12.55 14.14 -15.64
N GLN A 259 13.28 15.24 -15.76
CA GLN A 259 14.74 15.27 -15.57
C GLN A 259 15.19 14.94 -14.13
N SER A 260 14.26 14.99 -13.18
CA SER A 260 14.47 14.69 -11.76
C SER A 260 13.92 13.31 -11.37
N ASN A 261 13.60 12.46 -12.35
CA ASN A 261 13.01 11.12 -12.17
C ASN A 261 11.69 11.13 -11.39
N TYR A 262 10.87 12.17 -11.54
CA TYR A 262 9.48 12.18 -11.11
C TYR A 262 8.58 11.67 -12.23
N VAL A 263 7.56 10.87 -11.88
CA VAL A 263 6.56 10.41 -12.84
C VAL A 263 5.64 11.58 -13.20
N ILE A 264 5.49 11.81 -14.50
CA ILE A 264 4.68 12.90 -15.05
C ILE A 264 3.55 12.35 -15.93
N ASN A 265 2.47 13.12 -15.99
CA ASN A 265 1.30 12.82 -16.78
C ASN A 265 1.46 13.28 -18.24
N ASP A 266 0.47 13.03 -19.09
CA ASP A 266 0.54 13.35 -20.53
C ASP A 266 0.62 14.88 -20.80
N GLU A 267 0.32 15.70 -19.79
CA GLU A 267 0.40 17.16 -19.82
C GLU A 267 1.72 17.69 -19.21
N GLY A 268 2.62 16.79 -18.76
CA GLY A 268 3.89 17.14 -18.14
C GLY A 268 3.80 17.54 -16.67
N PHE A 269 2.65 17.37 -16.01
CA PHE A 269 2.49 17.61 -14.58
C PHE A 269 2.88 16.39 -13.75
N HIS A 270 3.46 16.62 -12.58
CA HIS A 270 3.79 15.54 -11.66
C HIS A 270 2.50 14.94 -11.11
N TYR A 271 2.39 13.60 -11.15
CA TYR A 271 1.38 12.92 -10.35
C TYR A 271 1.65 13.18 -8.87
N SER A 272 0.61 13.49 -8.10
CA SER A 272 0.70 13.60 -6.64
C SER A 272 0.94 12.24 -5.99
N VAL A 273 0.29 11.20 -6.51
CA VAL A 273 0.29 9.84 -5.95
C VAL A 273 0.71 8.85 -7.04
N LEU A 274 1.59 7.92 -6.68
CA LEU A 274 1.97 6.76 -7.48
C LEU A 274 1.42 5.53 -6.79
N HIS A 275 0.46 4.86 -7.41
CA HIS A 275 -0.20 3.66 -6.93
C HIS A 275 0.19 2.47 -7.81
N GLN A 276 0.44 1.31 -7.21
CA GLN A 276 0.96 0.12 -7.90
C GLN A 276 2.31 0.35 -8.59
N TYR A 277 3.16 1.20 -8.00
CA TYR A 277 4.48 1.48 -8.58
C TYR A 277 5.42 0.27 -8.59
N ARG A 278 5.15 -0.74 -7.73
CA ARG A 278 5.98 -1.94 -7.59
C ARG A 278 5.89 -2.89 -8.79
N GLU A 279 4.88 -2.71 -9.64
CA GLU A 279 4.80 -3.39 -10.95
C GLU A 279 5.88 -2.90 -11.93
N HIS A 280 6.60 -1.82 -11.57
CA HIS A 280 7.68 -1.25 -12.35
C HIS A 280 8.98 -1.24 -11.54
N GLU A 281 9.89 -2.18 -11.83
CA GLU A 281 11.14 -2.35 -11.10
C GLU A 281 11.99 -1.07 -11.02
N ASP A 282 12.07 -0.31 -12.12
CA ASP A 282 12.85 0.93 -12.15
C ASP A 282 12.26 2.02 -11.25
N LEU A 283 10.94 2.15 -11.21
CA LEU A 283 10.26 3.09 -10.31
C LEU A 283 10.46 2.68 -8.87
N TRP A 284 10.33 1.39 -8.59
CA TRP A 284 10.57 0.86 -7.26
C TRP A 284 12.01 1.11 -6.79
N ARG A 285 13.02 0.80 -7.62
CA ARG A 285 14.43 1.11 -7.32
C ARG A 285 14.61 2.61 -7.05
N SER A 286 14.11 3.47 -7.94
CA SER A 286 14.19 4.93 -7.81
C SER A 286 13.59 5.44 -6.50
N LEU A 287 12.40 4.96 -6.12
CA LEU A 287 11.74 5.35 -4.88
C LEU A 287 12.50 4.84 -3.64
N ASN A 288 13.01 3.61 -3.67
CA ASN A 288 13.83 3.07 -2.59
C ASN A 288 15.14 3.82 -2.44
N GLU A 289 15.81 4.18 -3.53
CA GLU A 289 17.01 5.01 -3.49
C GLU A 289 16.71 6.43 -2.99
N ARG A 290 15.57 6.99 -3.38
CA ARG A 290 15.15 8.33 -2.95
C ARG A 290 14.86 8.40 -1.46
N PHE A 291 14.19 7.39 -0.91
CA PHE A 291 13.67 7.44 0.45
C PHE A 291 14.44 6.58 1.47
N LEU A 292 15.16 5.53 1.04
CA LEU A 292 15.80 4.56 1.94
C LEU A 292 17.33 4.40 1.72
N ARG A 293 17.97 5.26 0.91
CA ARG A 293 19.41 5.13 0.57
C ARG A 293 20.32 5.14 1.80
N GLY A 294 20.03 5.98 2.80
CA GLY A 294 20.82 6.06 4.03
C GLY A 294 20.90 4.73 4.76
N ARG A 295 19.76 4.04 4.86
CA ARG A 295 19.64 2.71 5.46
C ARG A 295 20.48 1.65 4.77
N ARG A 296 20.41 1.58 3.43
CA ARG A 296 21.17 0.60 2.64
C ARG A 296 22.69 0.81 2.76
N GLN A 297 23.15 2.05 2.86
CA GLN A 297 24.58 2.38 2.95
C GLN A 297 25.19 2.04 4.32
N GLN A 298 24.44 2.16 5.42
CA GLN A 298 24.96 1.91 6.77
C GLN A 298 25.26 0.42 7.07
N GLN A 299 24.85 -0.51 6.20
CA GLN A 299 24.85 -1.95 6.51
C GLN A 299 25.65 -2.81 5.52
N VAL A 300 26.56 -2.20 4.77
CA VAL A 300 27.34 -2.85 3.70
C VAL A 300 28.38 -3.89 4.20
N VAL A 301 28.58 -4.07 5.51
CA VAL A 301 29.62 -4.96 6.06
C VAL A 301 29.05 -6.11 6.90
N GLN A 302 28.17 -6.92 6.32
CA GLN A 302 27.81 -8.20 6.93
C GLN A 302 28.05 -9.36 5.97
N ASP A 303 28.83 -10.34 6.40
CA ASP A 303 29.01 -11.60 5.69
C ASP A 303 27.77 -12.45 5.87
N CYS A 304 27.02 -12.60 4.79
CA CYS A 304 25.75 -13.31 4.77
C CYS A 304 25.88 -14.80 5.11
N SER A 305 27.05 -15.40 4.91
CA SER A 305 27.30 -16.81 5.25
C SER A 305 27.26 -17.08 6.75
N VAL A 306 27.46 -16.05 7.57
CA VAL A 306 27.38 -16.13 9.04
C VAL A 306 25.93 -16.22 9.49
N SER A 307 25.04 -15.42 8.91
CA SER A 307 23.64 -15.32 9.34
C SER A 307 22.70 -16.28 8.60
N PHE A 308 23.08 -16.73 7.41
CA PHE A 308 22.24 -17.59 6.57
C PHE A 308 22.99 -18.85 6.13
N ASP A 309 22.27 -19.96 6.08
CA ASP A 309 22.64 -21.11 5.25
C ASP A 309 22.20 -20.82 3.81
N ILE A 310 23.15 -20.58 2.92
CA ILE A 310 22.93 -20.17 1.53
C ILE A 310 23.22 -21.37 0.63
N ALA A 311 22.23 -21.78 -0.15
CA ALA A 311 22.40 -22.82 -1.16
C ALA A 311 21.43 -22.64 -2.34
N PRO A 312 21.68 -23.28 -3.49
CA PRO A 312 20.70 -23.36 -4.57
C PRO A 312 19.38 -23.94 -4.06
N GLY A 313 18.27 -23.33 -4.45
CA GLY A 313 16.96 -23.75 -3.99
C GLY A 313 15.92 -22.64 -4.04
N ASP A 314 14.67 -23.08 -4.00
CA ASP A 314 13.48 -22.22 -3.92
C ASP A 314 12.79 -22.46 -2.58
N LEU A 315 12.05 -21.47 -2.09
CA LEU A 315 11.19 -21.58 -0.92
C LEU A 315 9.81 -21.02 -1.29
N ARG A 316 8.89 -21.94 -1.62
CA ARG A 316 7.55 -21.57 -2.09
C ARG A 316 6.67 -21.08 -0.95
N GLY A 317 5.87 -20.04 -1.23
CA GLY A 317 4.98 -19.41 -0.25
C GLY A 317 5.75 -18.62 0.81
N PHE A 318 5.05 -18.24 1.89
CA PHE A 318 5.59 -17.46 3.02
C PHE A 318 6.18 -16.10 2.62
N ASP A 319 5.75 -15.56 1.49
CA ASP A 319 6.19 -14.25 1.02
C ASP A 319 5.87 -13.16 2.05
N LEU A 320 6.91 -12.43 2.42
CA LEU A 320 6.84 -11.26 3.29
C LEU A 320 6.87 -9.99 2.45
N SER A 321 7.79 -9.96 1.50
CA SER A 321 7.92 -8.91 0.51
C SER A 321 8.80 -9.45 -0.62
N HIS A 322 8.96 -8.65 -1.65
CA HIS A 322 9.98 -8.88 -2.68
C HIS A 322 10.73 -7.56 -2.90
N LEU A 323 11.83 -7.57 -3.64
CA LEU A 323 12.57 -6.35 -4.03
C LEU A 323 13.53 -6.60 -5.19
N PRO A 324 13.77 -5.60 -6.07
CA PRO A 324 14.87 -5.67 -7.02
C PRO A 324 16.21 -5.75 -6.27
N ALA A 325 17.09 -6.62 -6.74
CA ALA A 325 18.39 -6.90 -6.13
C ALA A 325 19.43 -7.17 -7.22
N ASP A 326 20.60 -6.54 -7.13
CA ASP A 326 21.63 -6.73 -8.14
C ASP A 326 22.44 -7.98 -7.87
N VAL A 327 22.62 -8.30 -6.60
CA VAL A 327 23.36 -9.47 -6.14
C VAL A 327 22.64 -10.14 -4.98
N GLN A 328 22.94 -11.42 -4.77
CA GLN A 328 22.43 -12.22 -3.65
C GLN A 328 22.67 -11.57 -2.27
N LYS A 329 23.76 -10.80 -2.14
CA LYS A 329 24.07 -10.08 -0.90
C LYS A 329 22.98 -9.06 -0.55
N ASP A 330 22.36 -8.42 -1.54
CA ASP A 330 21.31 -7.41 -1.33
C ASP A 330 20.08 -8.05 -0.67
N CYS A 331 19.71 -9.26 -1.10
CA CYS A 331 18.64 -10.05 -0.50
C CYS A 331 18.89 -10.37 0.98
N CYS A 332 20.10 -10.79 1.28
CA CYS A 332 20.51 -11.09 2.65
C CYS A 332 20.43 -9.85 3.54
N VAL A 333 20.98 -8.71 3.09
CA VAL A 333 20.92 -7.45 3.84
C VAL A 333 19.47 -7.02 4.05
N ALA A 334 18.64 -7.10 3.00
CA ALA A 334 17.22 -6.78 3.10
C ALA A 334 16.48 -7.70 4.10
N CYS A 335 16.79 -9.00 4.12
CA CYS A 335 16.22 -9.92 5.11
C CYS A 335 16.70 -9.64 6.54
N LEU A 336 17.96 -9.27 6.74
CA LEU A 336 18.46 -8.89 8.08
C LEU A 336 17.77 -7.64 8.63
N ASN A 337 17.34 -6.76 7.73
CA ASN A 337 16.64 -5.51 8.03
C ASN A 337 15.15 -5.64 8.24
N GLU A 338 14.63 -6.82 7.96
CA GLU A 338 13.23 -7.12 8.09
C GLU A 338 13.05 -8.02 9.31
N PRO A 339 12.55 -7.51 10.44
CA PRO A 339 12.51 -8.24 11.71
C PRO A 339 11.81 -9.60 11.61
N THR A 340 10.81 -9.71 10.73
CA THR A 340 10.05 -10.94 10.53
C THR A 340 10.60 -11.85 9.43
N CYS A 341 11.69 -11.45 8.77
CA CYS A 341 12.33 -12.24 7.73
C CYS A 341 13.19 -13.36 8.31
N SER A 342 12.94 -14.56 7.80
CA SER A 342 13.63 -15.80 8.17
C SER A 342 14.37 -16.44 7.00
N ALA A 343 14.05 -16.05 5.76
CA ALA A 343 14.74 -16.52 4.59
C ALA A 343 14.60 -15.53 3.42
N PHE A 344 15.47 -15.65 2.43
CA PHE A 344 15.36 -14.92 1.17
C PHE A 344 15.57 -15.86 -0.02
N ILE A 345 15.08 -15.46 -1.19
CA ILE A 345 15.36 -16.08 -2.49
C ILE A 345 15.88 -15.00 -3.40
N PHE A 346 16.99 -15.25 -4.08
CA PHE A 346 17.55 -14.40 -5.12
C PHE A 346 17.48 -15.11 -6.48
N SER A 347 16.83 -14.49 -7.47
CA SER A 347 16.88 -14.92 -8.87
C SER A 347 17.96 -14.13 -9.60
N VAL A 348 18.99 -14.83 -10.09
CA VAL A 348 20.12 -14.22 -10.81
C VAL A 348 19.66 -13.59 -12.12
N GLY A 349 18.82 -14.29 -12.87
CA GLY A 349 18.31 -13.86 -14.18
C GLY A 349 17.33 -12.70 -14.06
N ARG A 350 16.48 -12.68 -13.03
CA ARG A 350 15.55 -11.57 -12.80
C ARG A 350 16.15 -10.39 -12.05
N ARG A 351 17.32 -10.57 -11.40
CA ARG A 351 17.91 -9.57 -10.50
C ARG A 351 16.88 -9.10 -9.47
N HIS A 352 16.25 -10.09 -8.83
CA HIS A 352 15.11 -9.88 -7.96
C HIS A 352 15.13 -10.82 -6.76
N CYS A 353 14.51 -10.34 -5.69
CA CYS A 353 14.53 -10.96 -4.38
C CYS A 353 13.13 -11.20 -3.85
N TRP A 354 12.93 -12.31 -3.12
CA TRP A 354 11.73 -12.55 -2.32
C TRP A 354 12.16 -12.78 -0.87
N LEU A 355 11.66 -11.96 0.05
CA LEU A 355 11.85 -12.11 1.49
C LEU A 355 10.73 -12.97 2.05
N LYS A 356 11.06 -13.83 3.01
CA LYS A 356 10.17 -14.90 3.47
C LYS A 356 10.04 -14.93 4.99
N ARG A 357 8.80 -15.04 5.46
CA ARG A 357 8.47 -15.31 6.86
C ARG A 357 8.85 -16.75 7.23
N GLN A 358 8.88 -17.03 8.53
CA GLN A 358 9.15 -18.38 9.03
C GLN A 358 8.08 -19.37 8.57
N GLY A 359 8.50 -20.58 8.18
CA GLY A 359 7.60 -21.70 7.92
C GLY A 359 7.89 -22.47 6.62
N GLY A 360 8.65 -21.89 5.68
CA GLY A 360 9.03 -22.59 4.45
C GLY A 360 10.24 -23.50 4.63
N GLN A 361 10.30 -24.55 3.81
CA GLN A 361 11.47 -25.42 3.68
C GLN A 361 12.09 -25.22 2.29
N ARG A 362 13.42 -25.34 2.20
CA ARG A 362 14.15 -25.32 0.93
C ARG A 362 13.67 -26.48 0.07
N GLY A 363 13.02 -26.18 -1.04
CA GLY A 363 12.79 -27.13 -2.13
C GLY A 363 14.07 -27.32 -2.93
N PHE A 364 14.21 -28.49 -3.55
CA PHE A 364 15.29 -28.72 -4.51
C PHE A 364 15.09 -27.79 -5.72
N ALA A 365 16.12 -27.03 -6.06
CA ALA A 365 16.19 -26.35 -7.35
C ALA A 365 16.18 -27.43 -8.45
N ASN A 366 15.28 -27.30 -9.42
CA ASN A 366 15.36 -28.10 -10.64
C ASN A 366 16.62 -27.69 -11.43
N GLN A 367 17.12 -28.59 -12.29
CA GLN A 367 18.17 -28.21 -13.22
C GLN A 367 17.70 -27.05 -14.10
N GLY A 368 18.36 -25.90 -14.00
CA GLY A 368 18.02 -24.68 -14.74
C GLY A 368 17.39 -23.57 -13.90
N ASP A 369 17.04 -23.85 -12.64
CA ASP A 369 16.55 -22.83 -11.72
C ASP A 369 17.71 -21.86 -11.37
N ASP A 370 17.51 -20.57 -11.64
CA ASP A 370 18.48 -19.49 -11.43
C ASP A 370 18.40 -18.89 -10.01
N VAL A 371 17.84 -19.65 -9.08
CA VAL A 371 17.52 -19.20 -7.72
C VAL A 371 18.43 -19.77 -6.66
N VAL A 372 18.87 -18.89 -5.77
CA VAL A 372 19.61 -19.21 -4.56
C VAL A 372 18.78 -18.77 -3.37
N CYS A 373 18.67 -19.61 -2.34
CA CYS A 373 17.98 -19.24 -1.11
C CYS A 373 18.89 -19.27 0.11
N GLY A 374 18.74 -18.25 0.95
CA GLY A 374 19.38 -18.16 2.26
C GLY A 374 18.35 -18.37 3.35
N ILE A 375 18.51 -19.40 4.19
CA ILE A 375 17.67 -19.63 5.38
C ILE A 375 18.44 -19.15 6.62
N ARG A 376 17.81 -18.32 7.44
CA ARG A 376 18.45 -17.72 8.62
C ARG A 376 18.80 -18.82 9.61
N ARG A 377 20.07 -18.87 10.02
CA ARG A 377 20.57 -19.83 11.01
C ARG A 377 19.92 -19.57 12.37
N SER A 378 19.76 -20.60 13.20
CA SER A 378 19.30 -20.41 14.57
C SER A 378 20.35 -19.69 15.43
N ALA A 379 19.95 -19.02 16.52
CA ALA A 379 20.89 -18.32 17.41
C ALA A 379 21.97 -19.25 17.98
N ALA A 380 21.66 -20.55 18.15
CA ALA A 380 22.61 -21.57 18.61
C ALA A 380 23.70 -21.90 17.57
N GLU A 381 23.40 -21.76 16.27
CA GLU A 381 24.34 -22.02 15.17
C GLU A 381 25.19 -20.80 14.78
N GLN A 382 24.80 -19.61 15.26
CA GLN A 382 25.51 -18.34 15.00
C GLN A 382 26.60 -18.02 16.02
N GLY A 383 26.83 -18.88 17.02
CA GLY A 383 27.89 -18.71 18.03
C GLY A 383 27.72 -17.50 18.95
N VAL A 384 26.54 -16.89 18.99
CA VAL A 384 26.22 -15.76 19.89
C VAL A 384 25.86 -16.33 21.27
N PRO A 385 26.50 -15.91 22.37
CA PRO A 385 26.17 -16.40 23.69
C PRO A 385 24.72 -16.04 24.02
N LEU A 386 23.92 -17.05 24.39
CA LEU A 386 22.61 -16.84 25.01
C LEU A 386 22.84 -16.00 26.28
N VAL A 387 22.35 -14.76 26.29
CA VAL A 387 22.28 -13.97 27.52
C VAL A 387 21.16 -14.58 28.38
N PRO A 388 21.45 -15.20 29.52
CA PRO A 388 20.43 -15.79 30.37
C PRO A 388 19.83 -14.68 31.24
N GLY A 389 18.51 -14.47 31.14
CA GLY A 389 17.77 -13.76 32.17
C GLY A 389 16.63 -12.88 31.67
N LEU A 390 15.44 -13.46 31.57
CA LEU A 390 14.15 -12.88 31.98
C LEU A 390 13.10 -13.97 31.79
N LEU A 391 12.97 -14.80 32.83
CA LEU A 391 11.74 -15.55 33.13
C LEU A 391 10.74 -14.59 33.78
#